data_AF-A0A1M7YQT0-F1
#
_entry.id   AF-A0A1M7YQT0-F1
#
_cell.length_a   1.000
_cell.length_b   1.000
_cell.length_c   1.000
_cell.angle_alpha   90.00
_cell.angle_beta   90.00
_cell.angle_gamma   90.00
#
_symmetry.space_group_name_H-M   'P 1'
#
loop_
_entity.id
_entity.type
_entity.pdbx_description
1 polymer ?
#
loop_
_entity_poly.entity_id
_entity_poly.type
_entity_poly.pdbx_seq_one_letter_code
_entity_poly.pdbx_strand_id
1 'polypeptide(L)'
;MAHTVLIDSNKLKRLREQRVLSQEGLEQACRETKGCSVSIATIKRAERGRTLSQRTAARLAHFFSVPVDDLIIHETSRTGDLPTDETRKSIVLWFQASAKPLLTKVAQKASRFEPYMYQRTEKTLILAFPCSCPEARLFQLQRTLKQICQPSEEHRALITTGMLVKSSPLQWRMTAQCVEHLTRLTGNIPDGTIAVHRTKP
;
A
#
# COMPACT_ATOMS: atom_id res chain seq x y z
N MET A 1 4.11 -2.27 33.09
CA MET A 1 3.33 -2.96 32.04
C MET A 1 3.86 -2.53 30.68
N ALA A 2 4.16 -3.45 29.76
CA ALA A 2 4.71 -3.07 28.46
C ALA A 2 3.60 -2.51 27.57
N HIS A 3 3.61 -1.20 27.32
CA HIS A 3 2.66 -0.57 26.40
C HIS A 3 2.84 -1.18 25.00
N THR A 4 1.77 -1.77 24.47
CA THR A 4 1.74 -2.30 23.11
C THR A 4 0.96 -1.35 22.21
N VAL A 5 1.42 -1.23 20.98
CA VAL A 5 0.87 -0.36 19.95
C VAL A 5 0.63 -1.18 18.70
N LEU A 6 -0.44 -0.85 17.98
CA LEU A 6 -0.70 -1.45 16.69
C LEU A 6 0.17 -0.75 15.64
N ILE A 7 0.76 -1.51 14.72
CA ILE A 7 1.64 -0.97 13.68
C ILE A 7 0.87 -0.87 12.36
N ASP A 8 1.05 0.23 11.64
CA ASP A 8 0.63 0.31 10.24
C ASP A 8 1.53 -0.59 9.38
N SER A 9 1.06 -1.83 9.19
CA SER A 9 1.78 -2.85 8.44
C SER A 9 2.04 -2.47 6.97
N ASN A 10 1.18 -1.65 6.36
CA ASN A 10 1.34 -1.22 4.98
C ASN A 10 2.44 -0.18 4.88
N LYS A 11 2.45 0.79 5.80
CA LYS A 11 3.51 1.80 5.88
C LYS A 11 4.86 1.16 6.19
N LEU A 12 4.91 0.19 7.12
CA LEU A 12 6.15 -0.53 7.43
C LEU A 12 6.69 -1.31 6.22
N LYS A 13 5.83 -2.04 5.50
CA LYS A 13 6.21 -2.73 4.24
C LYS A 13 6.74 -1.75 3.20
N ARG A 14 6.06 -0.62 3.02
CA ARG A 14 6.45 0.42 2.07
C ARG A 14 7.83 0.99 2.39
N LEU A 15 8.09 1.33 3.66
CA LEU A 15 9.38 1.85 4.11
C LEU A 15 10.52 0.83 3.89
N ARG A 16 10.24 -0.46 4.16
CA ARG A 16 11.19 -1.55 3.88
C ARG A 16 11.49 -1.66 2.38
N GLU A 17 10.46 -1.67 1.54
CA GLU A 17 10.61 -1.81 0.08
C GLU A 17 11.28 -0.59 -0.55
N GLN A 18 11.07 0.62 -0.02
CA GLN A 18 11.77 1.83 -0.46
C GLN A 18 13.29 1.73 -0.25
N ARG A 19 13.74 1.01 0.79
CA ARG A 19 15.15 0.70 1.02
C ARG A 19 15.63 -0.58 0.33
N VAL A 20 14.79 -1.21 -0.50
CA VAL A 20 15.10 -2.45 -1.25
C VAL A 20 15.51 -3.60 -0.31
N LEU A 21 14.92 -3.66 0.88
CA LEU A 21 15.23 -4.70 1.87
C LEU A 21 14.21 -5.84 1.81
N SER A 22 14.68 -7.09 1.92
CA SER A 22 13.81 -8.22 2.29
C SER A 22 13.47 -8.15 3.78
N GLN A 23 12.56 -8.99 4.29
CA GLN A 23 12.28 -9.05 5.72
C GLN A 23 13.54 -9.42 6.54
N GLU A 24 14.34 -10.35 6.02
CA GLU A 24 15.65 -10.75 6.59
C GLU A 24 16.67 -9.63 6.44
N GLY A 25 16.68 -8.93 5.29
CA GLY A 25 17.52 -7.75 5.08
C GLY A 25 17.19 -6.62 6.06
N LEU A 26 15.92 -6.45 6.42
CA LEU A 26 15.50 -5.49 7.46
C LEU A 26 15.96 -5.93 8.85
N GLU A 27 15.87 -7.22 9.20
CA GLU A 27 16.40 -7.74 10.45
C GLU A 27 17.90 -7.45 10.56
N GLN A 28 18.65 -7.81 9.52
CA GLN A 28 20.10 -7.64 9.49
C GLN A 28 20.49 -6.17 9.62
N ALA A 29 19.85 -5.28 8.86
CA ALA A 29 20.10 -3.84 8.95
C ALA A 29 19.72 -3.25 10.33
N CYS A 30 18.63 -3.74 10.92
CA CYS A 30 18.24 -3.37 12.29
C CYS A 30 19.27 -3.84 13.32
N ARG A 31 19.84 -5.04 13.14
CA ARG A 31 20.89 -5.60 14.01
C ARG A 31 22.20 -4.80 13.94
N GLU A 32 22.55 -4.32 12.75
CA GLU A 32 23.74 -3.47 12.53
C GLU A 32 23.56 -2.05 13.10
N THR A 33 22.31 -1.62 13.29
CA THR A 33 21.98 -0.31 13.86
C THR A 33 22.00 -0.35 15.40
N LYS A 34 22.88 0.44 16.02
CA LYS A 34 23.05 0.49 17.48
C LYS A 34 21.71 0.81 18.17
N GLY A 35 21.27 -0.08 19.07
CA GLY A 35 20.04 0.10 19.84
C GLY A 35 18.73 -0.30 19.13
N CYS A 36 18.80 -0.78 17.87
CA CYS A 36 17.64 -1.13 17.06
C CYS A 36 17.53 -2.64 16.76
N SER A 37 18.01 -3.51 17.65
CA SER A 37 17.86 -4.95 17.43
C SER A 37 16.38 -5.38 17.48
N VAL A 38 15.90 -5.92 16.35
CA VAL A 38 14.54 -6.43 16.13
C VAL A 38 14.65 -7.74 15.36
N SER A 39 14.02 -8.82 15.86
CA SER A 39 14.07 -10.13 15.22
C SER A 39 13.17 -10.24 13.99
N ILE A 40 13.49 -11.18 13.09
CA ILE A 40 12.67 -11.52 11.92
C ILE A 40 11.23 -11.89 12.29
N ALA A 41 11.03 -12.59 13.41
CA ALA A 41 9.69 -12.93 13.91
C ALA A 41 8.89 -11.68 14.29
N THR A 42 9.56 -10.65 14.80
CA THR A 42 8.95 -9.36 15.13
C THR A 42 8.60 -8.58 13.87
N ILE A 43 9.48 -8.57 12.87
CA ILE A 43 9.20 -7.96 11.56
C ILE A 43 8.01 -8.64 10.89
N LYS A 44 7.98 -9.97 10.84
CA LYS A 44 6.85 -10.74 10.29
C LYS A 44 5.53 -10.44 11.00
N ARG A 45 5.55 -10.31 12.33
CA ARG A 45 4.37 -9.92 13.12
C ARG A 45 3.92 -8.49 12.78
N ALA A 46 4.85 -7.55 12.73
CA ALA A 46 4.59 -6.15 12.39
C ALA A 46 3.97 -5.99 10.99
N GLU A 47 4.55 -6.67 10.00
CA GLU A 47 4.06 -6.66 8.61
C GLU A 47 2.75 -7.44 8.39
N ARG A 48 2.32 -8.21 9.39
CA ARG A 48 1.00 -8.84 9.44
C ARG A 48 -0.02 -8.03 10.26
N GLY A 49 0.33 -6.83 10.70
CA GLY A 49 -0.58 -5.94 11.46
C GLY A 49 -0.82 -6.41 12.89
N ARG A 50 0.15 -7.10 13.52
CA ARG A 50 0.08 -7.46 14.93
C ARG A 50 0.67 -6.35 15.80
N THR A 51 0.20 -6.27 17.04
CA THR A 51 0.71 -5.32 18.03
C THR A 51 2.17 -5.61 18.37
N LEU A 52 2.94 -4.55 18.57
CA LEU A 52 4.32 -4.60 19.05
C LEU A 52 4.44 -3.80 20.35
N SER A 53 5.54 -3.98 21.08
CA SER A 53 5.85 -3.06 22.17
C SER A 53 6.14 -1.66 21.60
N GLN A 54 5.74 -0.61 22.31
CA GLN A 54 6.02 0.78 21.92
C GLN A 54 7.53 1.03 21.74
N ARG A 55 8.37 0.38 22.55
CA ARG A 55 9.83 0.41 22.39
C ARG A 55 10.26 -0.18 21.04
N THR A 56 9.67 -1.29 20.61
CA THR A 56 9.96 -1.88 19.30
C THR A 56 9.48 -0.97 18.16
N ALA A 57 8.29 -0.38 18.30
CA ALA A 57 7.77 0.59 17.34
C ALA A 57 8.71 1.80 17.19
N ALA A 58 9.15 2.37 18.31
CA ALA A 58 10.10 3.49 18.33
C ALA A 58 11.45 3.13 17.69
N ARG A 59 11.95 1.91 17.91
CA ARG A 59 13.16 1.40 17.24
C ARG A 59 12.99 1.35 15.72
N LEU A 60 11.90 0.75 15.25
CA LEU A 60 11.60 0.70 13.81
C LEU A 60 11.43 2.09 13.21
N ALA A 61 10.72 2.99 13.90
CA ALA A 61 10.55 4.38 13.49
C ALA A 61 11.91 5.10 13.39
N HIS A 62 12.79 4.92 14.39
CA HIS A 62 14.14 5.45 14.38
C HIS A 62 14.98 4.91 13.21
N PHE A 63 14.94 3.59 12.96
CA PHE A 63 15.64 2.97 11.83
C PHE A 63 15.22 3.56 10.49
N PHE A 64 13.92 3.77 10.29
CA PHE A 64 13.38 4.36 9.07
C PHE A 64 13.45 5.90 9.04
N SER A 65 13.90 6.53 10.12
CA SER A 65 13.95 7.98 10.28
C SER A 65 12.59 8.66 10.09
N VAL A 66 11.54 8.04 10.66
CA VAL A 66 10.17 8.56 10.67
C VAL A 66 9.71 8.77 12.12
N PRO A 67 8.74 9.67 12.38
CA PRO A 67 8.11 9.77 13.69
C PRO A 67 7.48 8.43 14.12
N VAL A 68 7.45 8.15 15.43
CA VAL A 68 6.81 6.92 15.92
C VAL A 68 5.31 6.91 15.68
N ASP A 69 4.66 8.08 15.83
CA ASP A 69 3.24 8.31 15.59
C ASP A 69 2.85 8.04 14.12
N ASP A 70 3.82 8.21 13.24
CA ASP A 70 3.69 7.90 11.82
C ASP A 70 3.66 6.39 11.53
N LEU A 71 4.21 5.57 12.42
CA LEU A 71 4.33 4.11 12.24
C LEU A 71 3.28 3.34 13.06
N ILE A 72 2.70 3.97 14.09
CA ILE A 72 1.70 3.36 14.97
C ILE A 72 0.30 3.80 14.56
N ILE A 73 -0.65 2.89 14.78
CA ILE A 73 -2.07 3.21 14.67
C ILE A 73 -2.51 3.73 16.03
N HIS A 74 -2.72 5.04 16.11
CA HIS A 74 -3.41 5.64 17.25
C HIS A 74 -4.87 5.21 17.19
N GLU A 75 -5.29 4.38 18.15
CA GLU A 75 -6.69 4.35 18.55
C GLU A 75 -6.96 5.70 19.23
N THR A 76 -7.17 6.73 18.42
CA THR A 76 -7.68 8.00 18.93
C THR A 76 -9.06 7.69 19.49
N SER A 77 -9.11 7.59 20.82
CA SER A 77 -10.26 7.83 21.69
C SER A 77 -11.55 7.10 21.32
N ARG A 78 -11.87 6.10 22.14
CA ARG A 78 -13.25 5.68 22.38
C ARG A 78 -14.09 6.89 22.79
N THR A 79 -14.87 7.44 21.87
CA THR A 79 -16.19 7.98 22.17
C THR A 79 -17.03 7.67 20.95
N GLY A 80 -18.15 7.00 21.19
CA GLY A 80 -18.85 6.18 20.21
C GLY A 80 -19.10 6.87 18.89
N ASP A 81 -18.78 6.17 17.81
CA ASP A 81 -19.67 6.06 16.69
C ASP A 81 -19.54 4.64 16.15
N LEU A 82 -20.66 4.13 15.64
CA LEU A 82 -20.78 2.88 14.90
C LEU A 82 -19.66 2.74 13.86
N PRO A 83 -19.47 1.56 13.21
CA PRO A 83 -18.77 1.53 11.93
C PRO A 83 -19.46 2.52 11.01
N THR A 84 -18.97 3.76 10.95
CA THR A 84 -19.44 4.75 10.01
C THR A 84 -19.07 4.14 8.68
N ASP A 85 -20.03 4.02 7.77
CA ASP A 85 -19.80 3.79 6.35
C ASP A 85 -19.06 5.00 5.77
N GLU A 86 -17.87 5.32 6.32
CA GLU A 86 -16.98 6.34 5.84
C GLU A 86 -16.43 5.80 4.53
N THR A 87 -17.15 6.18 3.48
CA THR A 87 -16.82 5.87 2.11
C THR A 87 -16.07 7.05 1.53
N ARG A 88 -14.95 6.78 0.85
CA ARG A 88 -14.16 7.83 0.22
C ARG A 88 -13.92 7.50 -1.23
N LYS A 89 -14.19 8.47 -2.11
CA LYS A 89 -13.78 8.40 -3.52
C LYS A 89 -12.25 8.37 -3.57
N SER A 90 -11.72 7.43 -4.33
CA SER A 90 -10.29 7.25 -4.53
C SER A 90 -10.01 6.97 -6.00
N ILE A 91 -8.79 7.25 -6.43
CA ILE A 91 -8.28 6.74 -7.69
C ILE A 91 -7.70 5.35 -7.41
N VAL A 92 -8.19 4.34 -8.09
CA VAL A 92 -7.71 2.97 -8.00
C VAL A 92 -6.87 2.65 -9.22
N LEU A 93 -5.62 2.24 -8.99
CA LEU A 93 -4.78 1.57 -9.96
C LEU A 93 -4.88 0.06 -9.71
N TRP A 94 -5.46 -0.64 -10.66
CA TRP A 94 -5.36 -2.09 -10.78
C TRP A 94 -4.31 -2.42 -11.81
N PHE A 95 -3.29 -3.17 -11.43
CA PHE A 95 -2.18 -3.53 -12.30
C PHE A 95 -1.93 -5.03 -12.22
N GLN A 96 -2.04 -5.72 -13.34
CA GLN A 96 -1.81 -7.14 -13.45
C GLN A 96 -0.62 -7.39 -14.38
N ALA A 97 0.30 -8.26 -13.97
CA ALA A 97 1.43 -8.68 -14.79
C ALA A 97 1.85 -10.10 -14.42
N SER A 98 2.29 -10.86 -15.42
CA SER A 98 2.88 -12.19 -15.22
C SER A 98 4.31 -12.10 -14.64
N ALA A 99 5.03 -11.02 -14.94
CA ALA A 99 6.38 -10.77 -14.45
C ALA A 99 6.40 -10.15 -13.03
N LYS A 100 6.82 -10.94 -12.02
CA LYS A 100 7.04 -10.45 -10.64
C LYS A 100 7.95 -9.21 -10.54
N PRO A 101 9.05 -9.07 -11.31
CA PRO A 101 9.89 -7.87 -11.29
C PRO A 101 9.14 -6.61 -11.72
N LEU A 102 8.23 -6.73 -12.68
CA LEU A 102 7.41 -5.61 -13.16
C LEU A 102 6.46 -5.11 -12.07
N LEU A 103 5.78 -6.02 -11.37
CA LEU A 103 4.93 -5.68 -10.22
C LEU A 103 5.70 -4.92 -9.14
N THR A 104 6.93 -5.33 -8.84
CA THR A 104 7.77 -4.65 -7.84
C THR A 104 8.19 -3.26 -8.31
N LYS A 105 8.58 -3.10 -9.58
CA LYS A 105 8.93 -1.79 -10.17
C LYS A 105 7.74 -0.82 -10.11
N VAL A 106 6.56 -1.29 -10.51
CA VAL A 106 5.33 -0.50 -10.47
C VAL A 106 4.97 -0.13 -9.03
N ALA A 107 5.01 -1.09 -8.10
CA ALA A 107 4.76 -0.83 -6.67
C ALA A 107 5.70 0.25 -6.11
N GLN A 108 7.01 0.16 -6.39
CA GLN A 108 8.00 1.11 -5.90
C GLN A 108 7.76 2.53 -6.43
N LYS A 109 7.44 2.65 -7.72
CA LYS A 109 7.20 3.95 -8.38
C LYS A 109 5.87 4.55 -7.98
N ALA A 110 4.82 3.73 -7.92
CA ALA A 110 3.47 4.15 -7.52
C ALA A 110 3.39 4.50 -6.02
N SER A 111 4.22 3.90 -5.17
CA SER A 111 4.31 4.24 -3.74
C SER A 111 4.69 5.71 -3.47
N ARG A 112 5.36 6.38 -4.43
CA ARG A 112 5.70 7.82 -4.35
C ARG A 112 4.47 8.73 -4.36
N PHE A 113 3.31 8.22 -4.78
CA PHE A 113 2.05 8.95 -4.82
C PHE A 113 1.21 8.78 -3.55
N GLU A 114 1.78 8.18 -2.50
CA GLU A 114 1.17 8.05 -1.17
C GLU A 114 -0.25 7.43 -1.20
N PRO A 115 -0.36 6.16 -1.64
CA PRO A 115 -1.66 5.50 -1.67
C PRO A 115 -2.22 5.29 -0.24
N TYR A 116 -3.53 5.46 -0.10
CA TYR A 116 -4.30 5.07 1.09
C TYR A 116 -4.39 3.55 1.27
N MET A 117 -4.34 2.81 0.16
CA MET A 117 -4.45 1.36 0.18
C MET A 117 -3.38 0.75 -0.72
N TYR A 118 -2.75 -0.30 -0.22
CA TYR A 118 -1.83 -1.16 -0.96
C TYR A 118 -2.27 -2.61 -0.78
N GLN A 119 -2.49 -3.32 -1.89
CA GLN A 119 -2.77 -4.74 -1.89
C GLN A 119 -2.03 -5.42 -3.03
N ARG A 120 -1.25 -6.46 -2.72
CA ARG A 120 -0.48 -7.22 -3.70
C ARG A 120 -0.80 -8.70 -3.59
N THR A 121 -1.02 -9.32 -4.73
CA THR A 121 -1.15 -10.76 -4.93
C THR A 121 -0.01 -11.24 -5.85
N GLU A 122 0.00 -12.51 -6.24
CA GLU A 122 1.06 -13.06 -7.08
C GLU A 122 1.18 -12.37 -8.45
N LYS A 123 0.03 -12.01 -9.05
CA LYS A 123 -0.05 -11.43 -10.40
C LYS A 123 -0.67 -10.04 -10.44
N THR A 124 -1.28 -9.59 -9.35
CA THR A 124 -2.06 -8.35 -9.32
C THR A 124 -1.62 -7.44 -8.18
N LEU A 125 -1.46 -6.17 -8.49
CA LEU A 125 -1.21 -5.06 -7.59
C LEU A 125 -2.40 -4.11 -7.66
N ILE A 126 -2.96 -3.75 -6.51
CA ILE A 126 -4.06 -2.81 -6.37
C ILE A 126 -3.59 -1.69 -5.45
N LEU A 127 -3.69 -0.46 -5.92
CA LEU A 127 -3.35 0.74 -5.16
C LEU A 127 -4.50 1.72 -5.22
N ALA A 128 -4.82 2.36 -4.10
CA ALA A 128 -5.82 3.41 -4.07
C ALA A 128 -5.24 4.72 -3.54
N PHE A 129 -5.47 5.80 -4.26
CA PHE A 129 -4.91 7.13 -4.01
C PHE A 129 -6.01 8.15 -3.67
N PRO A 130 -5.68 9.25 -2.98
CA PRO A 130 -6.63 10.33 -2.71
C PRO A 130 -7.28 10.88 -4.00
N CYS A 131 -8.61 11.01 -4.06
CA CYS A 131 -9.30 11.67 -5.17
C CYS A 131 -9.07 13.18 -5.23
N SER A 132 -8.52 13.79 -4.18
CA SER A 132 -7.99 15.16 -4.23
C SER A 132 -6.74 15.27 -5.10
N CYS A 133 -6.26 14.17 -5.69
CA CYS A 133 -5.23 14.20 -6.72
C CYS A 133 -5.69 15.08 -7.91
N PRO A 134 -4.96 16.16 -8.22
CA PRO A 134 -5.19 16.92 -9.45
C PRO A 134 -5.06 16.00 -10.66
N GLU A 135 -5.77 16.27 -11.77
CA GLU A 135 -5.63 15.50 -13.03
C GLU A 135 -4.15 15.32 -13.43
N ALA A 136 -3.30 16.31 -13.13
CA ALA A 136 -1.85 16.23 -13.31
C ALA A 136 -1.19 14.99 -12.67
N ARG A 137 -1.62 14.56 -11.47
CA ARG A 137 -1.08 13.36 -10.80
C ARG A 137 -1.53 12.07 -11.49
N LEU A 138 -2.76 12.01 -12.01
CA LEU A 138 -3.24 10.89 -12.83
C LEU A 138 -2.41 10.76 -14.11
N PHE A 139 -2.17 11.88 -14.79
CA PHE A 139 -1.30 11.90 -15.96
C PHE A 139 0.14 11.49 -15.63
N GLN A 140 0.69 11.94 -14.49
CA GLN A 140 2.01 11.51 -14.04
C GLN A 140 2.06 10.02 -13.72
N LEU A 141 1.03 9.47 -13.06
CA LEU A 141 0.93 8.04 -12.76
C LEU A 141 0.87 7.24 -14.07
N GLN A 142 0.00 7.62 -14.99
CA GLN A 142 -0.12 6.97 -16.30
C GLN A 142 1.19 7.03 -17.09
N ARG A 143 1.86 8.19 -17.13
CA ARG A 143 3.16 8.36 -17.79
C ARG A 143 4.23 7.50 -17.14
N THR A 144 4.23 7.42 -15.81
CA THR A 144 5.15 6.57 -15.06
C THR A 144 4.95 5.10 -15.39
N LEU A 145 3.70 4.63 -15.47
CA LEU A 145 3.39 3.25 -15.86
C LEU A 145 3.84 2.97 -17.30
N LYS A 146 3.55 3.87 -18.25
CA LYS A 146 4.00 3.74 -19.66
C LYS A 146 5.52 3.70 -19.82
N GLN A 147 6.27 4.38 -18.94
CA GLN A 147 7.74 4.32 -18.96
C GLN A 147 8.28 3.01 -18.40
N ILE A 148 7.56 2.37 -17.48
CA ILE A 148 7.99 1.15 -16.80
C ILE A 148 7.63 -0.07 -17.64
N CYS A 149 6.45 -0.08 -18.25
CA CYS A 149 5.92 -1.24 -18.96
C CYS A 149 6.37 -1.21 -20.42
N GLN A 150 7.07 -2.26 -20.86
CA GLN A 150 7.41 -2.41 -22.26
C GLN A 150 6.26 -3.06 -23.04
N PRO A 151 6.10 -2.78 -24.35
CA PRO A 151 5.03 -3.38 -25.18
C PRO A 151 5.10 -4.91 -25.26
N SER A 152 6.28 -5.49 -25.02
CA SER A 152 6.53 -6.94 -25.05
C SER A 152 6.16 -7.67 -23.76
N GLU A 153 5.86 -6.95 -22.67
CA GLU A 153 5.51 -7.57 -21.39
C GLU A 153 3.99 -7.77 -21.31
N GLU A 154 3.55 -8.98 -20.94
CA GLU A 154 2.15 -9.26 -20.63
C GLU A 154 1.71 -8.53 -19.35
N HIS A 155 1.15 -7.34 -19.54
CA HIS A 155 0.62 -6.51 -18.46
C HIS A 155 -0.72 -5.91 -18.84
N ARG A 156 -1.57 -5.72 -17.84
CA ARG A 156 -2.85 -5.01 -17.96
C ARG A 156 -2.95 -4.03 -16.82
N ALA A 157 -3.26 -2.78 -17.14
CA ALA A 157 -3.48 -1.78 -16.11
C ALA A 157 -4.82 -1.07 -16.34
N LEU A 158 -5.54 -0.87 -15.25
CA LEU A 158 -6.75 -0.06 -15.20
C LEU A 158 -6.55 1.01 -14.14
N ILE A 159 -6.63 2.27 -14.56
CA ILE A 159 -6.78 3.40 -13.65
C ILE A 159 -8.23 3.83 -13.69
N THR A 160 -8.90 3.83 -12.55
CA THR A 160 -10.29 4.26 -12.45
C THR A 160 -10.56 4.91 -11.11
N THR A 161 -11.78 5.37 -10.90
CA THR A 161 -12.25 5.86 -9.60
C THR A 161 -13.04 4.77 -8.91
N GLY A 162 -12.76 4.55 -7.63
CA GLY A 162 -13.42 3.55 -6.80
C GLY A 162 -13.70 4.08 -5.41
N MET A 163 -14.76 3.56 -4.79
CA MET A 163 -15.07 3.85 -3.39
C MET A 163 -14.25 2.93 -2.48
N LEU A 164 -13.56 3.53 -1.53
CA LEU A 164 -12.97 2.80 -0.41
C LEU A 164 -13.89 2.90 0.79
N VAL A 165 -13.99 1.81 1.54
CA VAL A 165 -14.65 1.77 2.84
C VAL A 165 -13.57 1.67 3.90
N LYS A 166 -13.71 2.45 4.96
CA LYS A 166 -12.84 2.38 6.12
C LYS A 166 -13.07 1.05 6.86
N SER A 167 -12.07 0.18 6.86
CA SER A 167 -12.13 -1.10 7.60
C SER A 167 -11.58 -0.99 9.02
N SER A 168 -10.71 -0.01 9.26
CA SER A 168 -10.19 0.34 10.58
C SER A 168 -9.77 1.82 10.57
N PRO A 169 -9.46 2.44 11.72
CA PRO A 169 -9.13 3.87 11.81
C PRO A 169 -8.10 4.37 10.80
N LEU A 170 -7.18 3.49 10.36
CA LEU A 170 -6.12 3.82 9.40
C LEU A 170 -6.06 2.86 8.20
N GLN A 171 -7.02 1.94 8.07
CA GLN A 171 -7.05 0.99 6.97
C GLN A 171 -8.27 1.24 6.10
N TRP A 172 -7.99 1.57 4.84
CA TRP A 172 -8.97 1.61 3.77
C TRP A 172 -8.95 0.29 3.03
N ARG A 173 -10.12 -0.22 2.68
CA ARG A 173 -10.27 -1.37 1.80
C ARG A 173 -11.26 -1.06 0.70
N MET A 174 -11.11 -1.72 -0.43
CA MET A 174 -12.19 -1.81 -1.40
C MET A 174 -13.27 -2.79 -0.90
N THR A 175 -14.52 -2.53 -1.27
CA THR A 175 -15.60 -3.51 -1.09
C THR A 175 -15.37 -4.70 -2.04
N ALA A 176 -15.89 -5.87 -1.66
CA ALA A 176 -15.86 -7.05 -2.54
C ALA A 176 -16.49 -6.75 -3.91
N GLN A 177 -17.60 -6.01 -3.92
CA GLN A 177 -18.27 -5.56 -5.14
C GLN A 177 -17.37 -4.70 -6.04
N CYS A 178 -16.61 -3.75 -5.46
CA CYS A 178 -15.66 -2.95 -6.24
C CYS A 178 -14.54 -3.82 -6.81
N VAL A 179 -13.98 -4.76 -6.03
CA VAL A 179 -12.92 -5.66 -6.51
C VAL A 179 -13.42 -6.54 -7.66
N GLU A 180 -14.62 -7.11 -7.54
CA GLU A 180 -15.24 -7.91 -8.58
C GLU A 180 -15.50 -7.10 -9.86
N HIS A 181 -16.04 -5.89 -9.71
CA HIS A 181 -16.25 -4.96 -10.83
C HIS A 181 -14.93 -4.67 -11.55
N LEU A 182 -13.86 -4.30 -10.82
CA LEU A 182 -12.57 -4.00 -11.44
C LEU A 182 -11.97 -5.21 -12.13
N THR A 183 -12.10 -6.40 -11.53
CA THR A 183 -11.65 -7.66 -12.14
C THR A 183 -12.33 -7.87 -13.49
N ARG A 184 -13.66 -7.68 -13.55
CA ARG A 184 -14.42 -7.79 -14.81
C ARG A 184 -13.97 -6.75 -15.85
N LEU A 185 -13.80 -5.49 -15.46
CA LEU A 185 -13.32 -4.44 -16.36
C LEU A 185 -11.92 -4.74 -16.90
N THR A 186 -11.02 -5.26 -16.06
CA THR A 186 -9.65 -5.60 -16.47
C THR A 186 -9.57 -6.82 -17.37
N GLY A 187 -10.56 -7.72 -17.31
CA GLY A 187 -10.66 -8.87 -18.21
C GLY A 187 -10.81 -8.45 -19.69
N ASN A 188 -11.45 -7.31 -19.94
CA ASN A 188 -11.69 -6.77 -21.27
C ASN A 188 -10.54 -5.89 -21.81
N ILE A 189 -9.50 -5.66 -21.01
CA ILE A 189 -8.35 -4.85 -21.42
C ILE A 189 -7.35 -5.76 -22.16
N PRO A 190 -6.94 -5.41 -23.39
CA PRO A 190 -5.92 -6.18 -24.11
C PRO A 190 -4.59 -6.20 -23.34
N ASP A 191 -3.82 -7.27 -23.53
CA ASP A 191 -2.46 -7.32 -23.01
C ASP A 191 -1.61 -6.18 -23.57
N GLY A 192 -0.69 -5.67 -22.75
CA GLY A 192 0.14 -4.51 -23.07
C GLY A 192 -0.57 -3.16 -22.91
N THR A 193 -1.80 -3.13 -22.39
CA THR A 193 -2.62 -1.92 -22.37
C THR A 193 -2.79 -1.33 -20.97
N ILE A 194 -2.64 0.00 -20.89
CA ILE A 194 -2.96 0.82 -19.72
C ILE A 194 -4.23 1.63 -20.05
N ALA A 195 -5.38 1.17 -19.56
CA ALA A 195 -6.66 1.84 -19.75
C ALA A 195 -6.96 2.81 -18.59
N VAL A 196 -7.59 3.94 -18.91
CA VAL A 196 -8.13 4.87 -17.93
C VAL A 196 -9.65 4.88 -18.08
N HIS A 197 -10.35 4.35 -17.09
CA HIS A 197 -11.81 4.32 -17.08
C HIS A 197 -12.34 5.43 -16.18
N ARG A 198 -12.99 6.42 -16.79
CA ARG A 198 -13.72 7.46 -16.08
C ARG A 198 -15.15 6.96 -15.84
N THR A 199 -15.51 6.64 -14.60
CA THR A 199 -16.93 6.49 -14.26
C THR A 199 -17.58 7.86 -14.48
N LYS A 200 -18.56 7.95 -15.39
CA LYS A 200 -19.38 9.16 -15.55
C LYS A 200 -20.03 9.50 -14.19
N PRO A 201 -20.13 10.80 -13.85
CA PRO A 201 -20.76 11.26 -12.61
C PRO A 201 -22.22 10.84 -12.53
#